data_AF-A0A7S0MJY5-F1
#
_entry.id   AF-A0A7S0MJY5-F1
#
_cell.length_a   1.000
_cell.length_b   1.000
_cell.length_c   1.000
_cell.angle_alpha   90.00
_cell.angle_beta   90.00
_cell.angle_gamma   90.00
#
_symmetry.space_group_name_H-M   'P 1'
#
loop_
_entity.id
_entity.type
_entity.pdbx_description
1 polymer ?
#
loop_
_entity_poly.entity_id
_entity_poly.type
_entity_poly.pdbx_seq_one_letter_code
_entity_poly.pdbx_strand_id
1 'polypeptide(L)'
;FMGENSFGARLKSVRGYLWLACLVSACITLTIITFVANKYGTGQSDELLLKLHLAAHEPYSAPANLYLWWGPETNHRFAGSGERVRQLLHLGTIEGGEWRDPMFLGNNGVETFASSRFRRISEQCCSTILFPPMEWSFPVFNVHKIVGQRIRNFVANGNIFVLTGGIPAIEFINAYFFYTMELADGNYSPGPFRRLDKVPPQMRDTPKILPQKGISVTAVKKESLPSGATVLWGTPRTTPVFMIKFCEAQSPDEGMPPVKVLPRD
;
A
#
# COMPACT_ATOMS: atom_id res chain seq x y z
N PHE A 1 -23.16 89.15 24.56
CA PHE A 1 -22.32 89.87 23.60
C PHE A 1 -21.67 88.87 22.67
N MET A 2 -21.76 89.15 21.38
CA MET A 2 -21.44 88.29 20.23
C MET A 2 -19.99 87.78 20.20
N GLY A 3 -19.80 86.61 19.57
CA GLY A 3 -18.51 86.01 19.26
C GLY A 3 -18.69 84.73 18.43
N GLU A 4 -19.23 84.89 17.23
CA GLU A 4 -19.51 83.85 16.24
C GLU A 4 -18.25 83.38 15.46
N ASN A 5 -18.26 82.09 15.13
CA ASN A 5 -17.87 81.50 13.83
C ASN A 5 -16.40 81.47 13.38
N SER A 6 -15.70 80.34 13.64
CA SER A 6 -14.63 79.86 12.74
C SER A 6 -14.41 78.33 12.66
N PHE A 7 -15.23 77.49 13.31
CA PHE A 7 -14.93 76.05 13.40
C PHE A 7 -15.59 75.15 12.34
N GLY A 8 -16.48 75.69 11.49
CA GLY A 8 -17.27 74.90 10.54
C GLY A 8 -16.55 74.48 9.24
N ALA A 9 -15.42 75.11 8.90
CA ALA A 9 -14.77 74.88 7.60
C ALA A 9 -13.71 73.74 7.62
N ARG A 10 -13.18 73.36 8.79
CA ARG A 10 -12.14 72.30 8.89
C ARG A 10 -12.69 70.87 8.97
N LEU A 11 -13.93 70.68 9.41
CA LEU A 11 -14.51 69.34 9.60
C LEU A 11 -15.05 68.68 8.30
N LYS A 12 -15.35 69.46 7.26
CA LYS A 12 -15.74 68.89 5.94
C LYS A 12 -14.56 68.32 5.17
N SER A 13 -13.35 68.83 5.42
CA SER A 13 -12.11 68.36 4.77
C SER A 13 -11.67 66.99 5.32
N VAL A 14 -11.65 66.83 6.65
CA VAL A 14 -11.15 65.59 7.30
C VAL A 14 -12.04 64.37 7.02
N ARG A 15 -13.36 64.55 6.90
CA ARG A 15 -14.28 63.45 6.52
C ARG A 15 -14.06 62.96 5.09
N GLY A 16 -13.71 63.83 4.15
CA GLY A 16 -13.38 63.45 2.78
C GLY A 16 -12.11 62.60 2.70
N TYR A 17 -11.07 62.99 3.46
CA TYR A 17 -9.80 62.25 3.49
C TYR A 17 -9.92 60.88 4.17
N LEU A 18 -10.75 60.73 5.22
CA LEU A 18 -10.99 59.43 5.84
C LEU A 18 -11.73 58.45 4.91
N TRP A 19 -12.70 58.94 4.14
CA TRP A 19 -13.41 58.11 3.16
C TRP A 19 -12.52 57.70 1.99
N LEU A 20 -11.66 58.60 1.50
CA LEU A 20 -10.65 58.27 0.49
C LEU A 20 -9.61 57.28 1.01
N ALA A 21 -9.13 57.42 2.25
CA ALA A 21 -8.17 56.50 2.84
C ALA A 21 -8.75 55.08 3.03
N CYS A 22 -10.02 54.97 3.43
CA CYS A 22 -10.71 53.67 3.52
C CYS A 22 -10.92 53.03 2.15
N LEU A 23 -11.27 53.81 1.12
CA LEU A 23 -11.43 53.30 -0.25
C LEU A 23 -10.10 52.84 -0.85
N VAL A 24 -9.01 53.60 -0.64
CA VAL A 24 -7.67 53.21 -1.11
C VAL A 24 -7.17 51.95 -0.37
N SER A 25 -7.41 51.85 0.94
CA SER A 25 -7.05 50.65 1.71
C SER A 25 -7.86 49.41 1.28
N ALA A 26 -9.16 49.57 1.01
CA ALA A 26 -10.00 48.50 0.49
C ALA A 26 -9.58 48.06 -0.92
N CYS A 27 -9.21 49.00 -1.80
CA CYS A 27 -8.70 48.67 -3.14
C CYS A 27 -7.33 47.97 -3.08
N ILE A 28 -6.41 48.39 -2.21
CA ILE A 28 -5.09 47.76 -2.03
C ILE A 28 -5.24 46.35 -1.45
N THR A 29 -6.12 46.16 -0.48
CA THR A 29 -6.40 44.82 0.07
C THR A 29 -7.05 43.91 -0.96
N LEU A 30 -7.97 44.42 -1.79
CA LEU A 30 -8.57 43.63 -2.88
C LEU A 30 -7.56 43.26 -3.98
N THR A 31 -6.63 44.17 -4.31
CA THR A 31 -5.54 43.88 -5.28
C THR A 31 -4.51 42.90 -4.72
N ILE A 32 -4.19 42.96 -3.42
CA ILE A 32 -3.32 41.97 -2.78
C ILE A 32 -4.02 40.60 -2.70
N ILE A 33 -5.31 40.55 -2.36
CA ILE A 33 -6.07 39.28 -2.32
C ILE A 33 -6.19 38.67 -3.72
N THR A 34 -6.44 39.47 -4.75
CA THR A 34 -6.49 38.96 -6.14
C THR A 34 -5.10 38.58 -6.65
N PHE A 35 -4.04 39.32 -6.31
CA PHE A 35 -2.67 38.94 -6.69
C PHE A 35 -2.20 37.67 -5.97
N VAL A 36 -2.52 37.50 -4.68
CA VAL A 36 -2.26 36.26 -3.92
C VAL A 36 -3.12 35.12 -4.48
N ALA A 37 -4.41 35.34 -4.75
CA ALA A 37 -5.27 34.34 -5.36
C ALA A 37 -4.83 33.97 -6.79
N ASN A 38 -4.19 34.87 -7.56
CA ASN A 38 -3.63 34.55 -8.87
C ASN A 38 -2.24 33.89 -8.78
N LYS A 39 -1.46 34.20 -7.73
CA LYS A 39 -0.16 33.54 -7.48
C LYS A 39 -0.33 32.14 -6.87
N TYR A 40 -1.47 31.87 -6.22
CA TYR A 40 -1.82 30.59 -5.60
C TYR A 40 -3.00 29.86 -6.29
N GLY A 41 -3.63 30.47 -7.29
CA GLY A 41 -4.73 29.89 -8.07
C GLY A 41 -4.25 29.49 -9.45
N THR A 42 -4.43 28.21 -9.77
CA THR A 42 -3.87 27.47 -10.93
C THR A 42 -2.43 26.97 -10.76
N GLY A 43 -1.94 26.92 -9.53
CA GLY A 43 -1.13 25.78 -9.12
C GLY A 43 -2.09 24.58 -9.03
N GLN A 44 -2.26 23.89 -10.15
CA GLN A 44 -2.79 22.53 -10.21
C GLN A 44 -2.28 21.83 -8.96
N SER A 45 -3.19 21.49 -8.04
CA SER A 45 -2.86 20.56 -6.99
C SER A 45 -2.40 19.33 -7.75
N ASP A 46 -1.08 19.18 -7.87
CA ASP A 46 -0.42 17.95 -8.18
C ASP A 46 -0.85 17.02 -7.05
N GLU A 47 -2.06 16.48 -7.22
CA GLU A 47 -2.38 15.15 -6.79
C GLU A 47 -1.11 14.37 -7.08
N LEU A 48 -0.46 13.99 -5.99
CA LEU A 48 0.70 13.11 -5.91
C LEU A 48 0.30 11.70 -6.40
N LEU A 49 -0.53 11.63 -7.44
CA LEU A 49 -0.64 10.53 -8.35
C LEU A 49 0.75 10.36 -8.93
N LEU A 50 1.38 9.29 -8.49
CA LEU A 50 2.48 8.61 -9.13
C LEU A 50 2.20 8.52 -10.65
N LYS A 51 2.42 9.60 -11.41
CA LYS A 51 2.52 9.59 -12.87
C LYS A 51 3.89 9.03 -13.17
N LEU A 52 4.06 7.75 -12.83
CA LEU A 52 5.08 6.93 -13.44
C LEU A 52 4.68 6.92 -14.92
N HIS A 53 5.32 7.78 -15.72
CA HIS A 53 5.32 7.65 -17.17
C HIS A 53 6.07 6.36 -17.48
N LEU A 54 5.41 5.22 -17.25
CA LEU A 54 5.78 3.97 -17.88
C LEU A 54 5.60 4.25 -19.36
N ALA A 55 6.69 4.18 -20.12
CA ALA A 55 6.61 4.22 -21.58
C ALA A 55 5.57 3.18 -22.04
N ALA A 56 5.02 3.33 -23.24
CA ALA A 56 4.16 2.30 -23.82
C ALA A 56 5.00 1.01 -23.93
N HIS A 57 4.85 0.12 -22.96
CA HIS A 57 5.44 -1.22 -22.95
C HIS A 57 4.35 -2.19 -23.40
N GLU A 58 4.77 -3.27 -24.06
CA GLU A 58 3.88 -4.40 -24.36
C GLU A 58 3.17 -4.86 -23.08
N PRO A 59 1.90 -5.31 -23.18
CA PRO A 59 1.16 -5.79 -22.01
C PRO A 59 1.97 -6.88 -21.33
N TYR A 60 2.29 -6.66 -20.05
CA TYR A 60 3.07 -7.59 -19.27
C TYR A 60 2.19 -8.80 -18.97
N SER A 61 2.59 -9.95 -19.47
CA SER A 61 2.01 -11.24 -19.08
C SER A 61 2.79 -11.80 -17.92
N ALA A 62 2.10 -12.14 -16.83
CA ALA A 62 2.73 -12.79 -15.70
C ALA A 62 3.35 -14.14 -16.14
N PRO A 63 4.51 -14.54 -15.57
CA PRO A 63 5.03 -15.88 -15.74
C PRO A 63 3.96 -16.93 -15.40
N ALA A 64 3.98 -18.10 -16.06
CA ALA A 64 2.94 -19.12 -15.93
C ALA A 64 2.72 -19.66 -14.50
N ASN A 65 3.68 -19.44 -13.60
CA ASN A 65 3.61 -19.83 -12.20
C ASN A 65 3.37 -18.65 -11.25
N LEU A 66 3.24 -17.42 -11.75
CA LEU A 66 2.93 -16.24 -10.95
C LEU A 66 1.45 -15.90 -11.08
N TYR A 67 0.74 -16.03 -9.97
CA TYR A 67 -0.65 -15.67 -9.83
C TYR A 67 -0.78 -14.32 -9.11
N LEU A 68 -1.77 -13.56 -9.50
CA LEU A 68 -2.08 -12.26 -8.93
C LEU A 68 -3.44 -12.34 -8.22
N TRP A 69 -3.47 -11.84 -6.98
CA TRP A 69 -4.67 -11.86 -6.14
C TRP A 69 -5.11 -10.44 -5.76
N TRP A 70 -6.42 -10.19 -5.73
CA TRP A 70 -7.02 -8.99 -5.13
C TRP A 70 -8.38 -9.32 -4.51
N GLY A 71 -8.80 -8.47 -3.57
CA GLY A 71 -10.09 -8.55 -2.91
C GLY A 71 -11.27 -8.08 -3.77
N PRO A 72 -12.51 -8.32 -3.31
CA PRO A 72 -13.73 -7.99 -4.05
C PRO A 72 -14.12 -6.49 -3.98
N GLU A 73 -13.68 -5.74 -2.96
CA GLU A 73 -14.06 -4.32 -2.81
C GLU A 73 -12.93 -3.38 -3.24
N THR A 74 -13.38 -2.24 -3.77
CA THR A 74 -12.54 -1.36 -4.57
C THR A 74 -13.00 0.07 -4.36
N ASN A 75 -12.05 0.97 -4.09
CA ASN A 75 -12.34 2.37 -3.82
C ASN A 75 -13.16 2.97 -4.99
N HIS A 76 -14.36 3.50 -4.69
CA HIS A 76 -15.50 3.73 -5.60
C HIS A 76 -15.30 4.68 -6.81
N ARG A 77 -14.07 5.15 -7.09
CA ARG A 77 -13.80 6.05 -8.23
C ARG A 77 -13.20 5.37 -9.45
N PHE A 78 -12.67 4.16 -9.32
CA PHE A 78 -12.24 3.30 -10.43
C PHE A 78 -12.49 1.86 -9.99
N ALA A 79 -13.29 1.09 -10.74
CA ALA A 79 -13.59 -0.31 -10.43
C ALA A 79 -12.27 -1.06 -10.17
N GLY A 80 -12.15 -1.85 -9.10
CA GLY A 80 -10.97 -2.70 -8.81
C GLY A 80 -9.75 -2.02 -8.18
N SER A 81 -9.37 -2.36 -6.93
CA SER A 81 -7.99 -2.15 -6.47
C SER A 81 -7.01 -2.96 -7.34
N GLY A 82 -7.40 -4.18 -7.70
CA GLY A 82 -6.68 -5.03 -8.67
C GLY A 82 -6.68 -4.47 -10.10
N GLU A 83 -7.79 -3.88 -10.54
CA GLU A 83 -7.92 -3.29 -11.88
C GLU A 83 -7.04 -2.04 -12.04
N ARG A 84 -6.95 -1.20 -11.01
CA ARG A 84 -5.98 -0.09 -11.01
C ARG A 84 -4.54 -0.60 -11.13
N VAL A 85 -4.19 -1.68 -10.43
CA VAL A 85 -2.86 -2.30 -10.55
C VAL A 85 -2.64 -2.83 -11.97
N ARG A 86 -3.66 -3.48 -12.57
CA ARG A 86 -3.59 -3.92 -13.98
C ARG A 86 -3.37 -2.76 -14.94
N GLN A 87 -4.12 -1.67 -14.79
CA GLN A 87 -4.00 -0.49 -15.65
C GLN A 87 -2.64 0.19 -15.48
N LEU A 88 -2.12 0.29 -14.26
CA LEU A 88 -0.82 0.89 -14.00
C LEU A 88 0.33 0.03 -14.51
N LEU A 89 0.22 -1.30 -14.38
CA LEU A 89 1.29 -2.23 -14.75
C LEU A 89 1.08 -2.89 -16.12
N HIS A 90 0.04 -2.49 -16.85
CA HIS A 90 -0.37 -3.05 -18.15
C HIS A 90 -0.49 -4.58 -18.11
N LEU A 91 -1.17 -5.14 -17.10
CA LEU A 91 -1.24 -6.59 -16.86
C LEU A 91 -2.44 -7.25 -17.55
N GLY A 92 -2.18 -8.28 -18.35
CA GLY A 92 -3.19 -9.09 -19.04
C GLY A 92 -3.59 -8.53 -20.41
N THR A 93 -4.65 -9.08 -21.01
CA THR A 93 -5.19 -8.62 -22.29
C THR A 93 -6.63 -8.13 -22.14
N ILE A 94 -7.02 -7.12 -22.93
CA ILE A 94 -8.40 -6.65 -22.98
C ILE A 94 -9.15 -7.47 -24.04
N GLU A 95 -10.15 -8.24 -23.62
CA GLU A 95 -11.03 -9.00 -24.49
C GLU A 95 -12.48 -8.62 -24.19
N GLY A 96 -13.21 -8.14 -25.20
CA GLY A 96 -14.61 -7.72 -25.02
C GLY A 96 -14.81 -6.52 -24.09
N GLY A 97 -13.77 -5.69 -23.89
CA GLY A 97 -13.81 -4.55 -22.99
C GLY A 97 -13.46 -4.87 -21.53
N GLU A 98 -13.12 -6.12 -21.23
CA GLU A 98 -12.72 -6.57 -19.88
C GLU A 98 -11.29 -7.10 -19.89
N TRP A 99 -10.55 -6.86 -18.80
CA TRP A 99 -9.23 -7.49 -18.62
C TRP A 99 -9.37 -8.97 -18.30
N ARG A 100 -8.77 -9.79 -19.14
CA ARG A 100 -8.68 -11.24 -18.97
C ARG A 100 -7.22 -11.63 -18.87
N ASP A 101 -6.89 -12.39 -17.84
CA ASP A 101 -5.70 -13.23 -17.85
C ASP A 101 -5.87 -14.40 -16.88
N PRO A 102 -5.51 -15.62 -17.31
CA PRO A 102 -5.69 -16.81 -16.51
C PRO A 102 -4.96 -16.68 -15.17
N MET A 103 -3.84 -15.99 -15.03
CA MET A 103 -3.09 -15.88 -13.77
C MET A 103 -3.78 -15.06 -12.68
N PHE A 104 -4.97 -14.52 -12.96
CA PHE A 104 -5.78 -13.84 -11.97
C PHE A 104 -6.67 -14.79 -11.17
N LEU A 105 -6.57 -14.67 -9.84
CA LEU A 105 -7.38 -15.44 -8.90
C LEU A 105 -8.64 -14.69 -8.44
N GLY A 106 -8.75 -13.39 -8.71
CA GLY A 106 -9.79 -12.52 -8.15
C GLY A 106 -10.98 -12.26 -9.06
N ASN A 107 -11.96 -13.17 -9.06
CA ASN A 107 -13.29 -12.86 -9.64
C ASN A 107 -14.46 -12.88 -8.66
N ASN A 108 -14.26 -13.23 -7.37
CA ASN A 108 -15.31 -13.18 -6.33
C ASN A 108 -14.73 -13.26 -4.89
N GLY A 109 -13.67 -12.51 -4.56
CA GLY A 109 -13.17 -12.25 -3.19
C GLY A 109 -13.03 -13.43 -2.21
N VAL A 110 -14.15 -13.90 -1.68
CA VAL A 110 -14.30 -15.04 -0.75
C VAL A 110 -14.19 -16.40 -1.45
N GLU A 111 -14.63 -16.53 -2.70
CA GLU A 111 -14.59 -17.81 -3.43
C GLU A 111 -13.18 -18.19 -3.89
N THR A 112 -12.24 -17.24 -3.91
CA THR A 112 -10.91 -17.45 -4.49
C THR A 112 -10.17 -18.60 -3.84
N PHE A 113 -10.04 -18.58 -2.51
CA PHE A 113 -9.33 -19.63 -1.76
C PHE A 113 -10.19 -20.88 -1.52
N ALA A 114 -11.51 -20.77 -1.71
CA ALA A 114 -12.41 -21.90 -1.73
C ALA A 114 -12.45 -22.60 -3.10
N SER A 115 -12.01 -21.93 -4.17
CA SER A 115 -12.16 -22.39 -5.55
C SER A 115 -11.42 -23.68 -5.86
N SER A 116 -11.93 -24.42 -6.84
CA SER A 116 -11.26 -25.59 -7.42
C SER A 116 -9.88 -25.21 -8.00
N ARG A 117 -9.75 -23.99 -8.49
CA ARG A 117 -8.50 -23.45 -9.02
C ARG A 117 -7.44 -23.30 -7.92
N PHE A 118 -7.78 -22.63 -6.81
CA PHE A 118 -6.86 -22.49 -5.69
C PHE A 118 -6.48 -23.86 -5.12
N ARG A 119 -7.46 -24.77 -5.02
CA ARG A 119 -7.21 -26.16 -4.63
C ARG A 119 -6.14 -26.80 -5.52
N ARG A 120 -6.28 -26.72 -6.85
CA ARG A 120 -5.32 -27.32 -7.80
C ARG A 120 -3.91 -26.74 -7.64
N ILE A 121 -3.78 -25.42 -7.53
CA ILE A 121 -2.46 -24.79 -7.36
C ILE A 121 -1.88 -25.01 -5.95
N SER A 122 -2.72 -25.25 -4.94
CA SER A 122 -2.27 -25.60 -3.59
C SER A 122 -1.76 -27.03 -3.48
N GLU A 123 -2.24 -27.93 -4.33
CA GLU A 123 -1.81 -29.34 -4.38
C GLU A 123 -0.57 -29.54 -5.26
N GLN A 124 -0.12 -28.51 -5.98
CA GLN A 124 1.06 -28.52 -6.85
C GLN A 124 2.15 -27.61 -6.29
N CYS A 125 3.42 -27.87 -6.62
CA CYS A 125 4.53 -27.00 -6.19
C CYS A 125 4.69 -25.79 -7.09
N CYS A 126 5.57 -24.89 -6.61
CA CYS A 126 6.33 -23.96 -7.42
C CYS A 126 5.53 -22.80 -8.04
N SER A 127 4.32 -22.58 -7.53
CA SER A 127 3.48 -21.42 -7.80
C SER A 127 3.80 -20.28 -6.83
N THR A 128 3.66 -19.04 -7.31
CA THR A 128 3.79 -17.83 -6.51
C THR A 128 2.48 -17.08 -6.57
N ILE A 129 1.95 -16.63 -5.45
CA ILE A 129 0.82 -15.70 -5.41
C ILE A 129 1.33 -14.36 -4.88
N LEU A 130 1.17 -13.31 -5.69
CA LEU A 130 1.47 -11.93 -5.33
C LEU A 130 0.18 -11.22 -4.89
N PHE A 131 0.26 -10.65 -3.68
CA PHE A 131 -0.75 -9.76 -3.11
C PHE A 131 -0.23 -8.32 -3.23
N PRO A 132 -0.89 -7.46 -4.01
CA PRO A 132 -0.54 -6.05 -4.11
C PRO A 132 -0.79 -5.34 -2.77
N PRO A 133 -0.27 -4.10 -2.59
CA PRO A 133 -0.53 -3.35 -1.37
C PRO A 133 -2.01 -2.98 -1.32
N MET A 134 -2.75 -3.62 -0.42
CA MET A 134 -4.19 -3.42 -0.25
C MET A 134 -4.46 -2.86 1.14
N GLU A 135 -5.18 -1.76 1.17
CA GLU A 135 -5.66 -1.16 2.42
C GLU A 135 -6.94 -1.85 2.92
N TRP A 136 -7.75 -2.38 1.99
CA TRP A 136 -9.06 -2.95 2.25
C TRP A 136 -9.20 -4.33 1.62
N SER A 137 -10.11 -5.14 2.17
CA SER A 137 -10.51 -6.44 1.61
C SER A 137 -9.40 -7.49 1.48
N PHE A 138 -8.44 -7.48 2.41
CA PHE A 138 -7.47 -8.57 2.58
C PHE A 138 -8.21 -9.88 2.95
N PRO A 139 -7.76 -11.07 2.50
CA PRO A 139 -8.51 -12.30 2.71
C PRO A 139 -8.55 -12.69 4.20
N VAL A 140 -9.73 -12.61 4.82
CA VAL A 140 -9.96 -13.07 6.19
C VAL A 140 -10.94 -14.24 6.18
N PHE A 141 -10.41 -15.46 6.23
CA PHE A 141 -11.16 -16.69 6.50
C PHE A 141 -10.94 -17.21 7.92
N ASN A 142 -11.78 -18.14 8.33
CA ASN A 142 -11.56 -18.87 9.58
C ASN A 142 -10.37 -19.85 9.43
N VAL A 143 -9.32 -19.63 10.22
CA VAL A 143 -8.06 -20.38 10.21
C VAL A 143 -8.22 -21.87 10.52
N HIS A 144 -9.25 -22.22 11.28
CA HIS A 144 -9.56 -23.59 11.70
C HIS A 144 -10.39 -24.37 10.67
N LYS A 145 -10.90 -23.70 9.63
CA LYS A 145 -11.62 -24.38 8.54
C LYS A 145 -10.67 -24.88 7.46
N ILE A 146 -11.19 -25.74 6.58
CA ILE A 146 -10.45 -26.33 5.45
C ILE A 146 -9.71 -25.30 4.59
N VAL A 147 -10.26 -24.09 4.45
CA VAL A 147 -9.61 -23.00 3.70
C VAL A 147 -8.29 -22.56 4.36
N GLY A 148 -8.27 -22.43 5.69
CA GLY A 148 -7.05 -22.10 6.42
C GLY A 148 -6.00 -23.19 6.35
N GLN A 149 -6.43 -24.46 6.37
CA GLN A 149 -5.52 -25.57 6.12
C GLN A 149 -4.95 -25.53 4.70
N ARG A 150 -5.77 -25.28 3.67
CA ARG A 150 -5.27 -25.17 2.28
C ARG A 150 -4.26 -24.03 2.10
N ILE A 151 -4.45 -22.90 2.78
CA ILE A 151 -3.50 -21.77 2.75
C ILE A 151 -2.14 -22.20 3.34
N ARG A 152 -2.14 -22.94 4.45
CA ARG A 152 -0.90 -23.49 5.03
C ARG A 152 -0.26 -24.52 4.10
N ASN A 153 -1.05 -25.49 3.62
CA ASN A 153 -0.60 -26.53 2.70
C ASN A 153 -0.01 -25.94 1.41
N PHE A 154 -0.57 -24.83 0.90
CA PHE A 154 -0.03 -24.13 -0.26
C PHE A 154 1.45 -23.78 -0.04
N VAL A 155 1.77 -23.09 1.06
CA VAL A 155 3.16 -22.72 1.37
C VAL A 155 4.02 -23.95 1.69
N ALA A 156 3.46 -24.91 2.43
CA ALA A 156 4.16 -26.15 2.77
C ALA A 156 4.55 -26.98 1.54
N ASN A 157 3.76 -26.94 0.47
CA ASN A 157 4.05 -27.60 -0.81
C ASN A 157 5.10 -26.87 -1.66
N GLY A 158 5.85 -25.92 -1.07
CA GLY A 158 6.92 -25.18 -1.74
C GLY A 158 6.42 -24.04 -2.62
N ASN A 159 5.18 -23.60 -2.46
CA ASN A 159 4.69 -22.39 -3.10
C ASN A 159 5.01 -21.13 -2.28
N ILE A 160 4.95 -19.96 -2.92
CA ILE A 160 5.40 -18.70 -2.35
C ILE A 160 4.23 -17.71 -2.27
N PHE A 161 4.08 -17.07 -1.11
CA PHE A 161 3.28 -15.85 -0.98
C PHE A 161 4.20 -14.63 -1.00
N VAL A 162 3.94 -13.69 -1.92
CA VAL A 162 4.60 -12.39 -1.95
C VAL A 162 3.60 -11.34 -1.50
N LEU A 163 3.84 -10.76 -0.34
CA LEU A 163 2.96 -9.79 0.31
C LEU A 163 3.67 -8.44 0.30
N THR A 164 3.15 -7.46 -0.46
CA THR A 164 3.85 -6.17 -0.64
C THR A 164 3.48 -5.11 0.41
N GLY A 165 2.94 -5.52 1.55
CA GLY A 165 2.71 -4.67 2.72
C GLY A 165 1.24 -4.39 3.06
N GLY A 166 1.05 -3.61 4.13
CA GLY A 166 -0.25 -3.33 4.76
C GLY A 166 -0.39 -4.02 6.11
N ILE A 167 -1.04 -3.35 7.07
CA ILE A 167 -1.39 -3.93 8.39
C ILE A 167 -2.15 -5.26 8.23
N PRO A 168 -3.13 -5.39 7.32
CA PRO A 168 -3.86 -6.65 7.14
C PRO A 168 -2.98 -7.83 6.69
N ALA A 169 -1.87 -7.57 5.98
CA ALA A 169 -0.96 -8.64 5.56
C ALA A 169 -0.22 -9.26 6.76
N ILE A 170 0.17 -8.44 7.74
CA ILE A 170 0.81 -8.91 8.98
C ILE A 170 -0.19 -9.70 9.83
N GLU A 171 -1.42 -9.20 9.95
CA GLU A 171 -2.51 -9.91 10.64
C GLU A 171 -2.79 -11.27 10.00
N PHE A 172 -2.85 -11.35 8.67
CA PHE A 172 -2.99 -12.60 7.94
C PHE A 172 -1.84 -13.56 8.23
N ILE A 173 -0.59 -13.11 8.12
CA ILE A 173 0.56 -13.99 8.37
C ILE A 173 0.52 -14.55 9.81
N ASN A 174 0.23 -13.69 10.79
CA ASN A 174 0.12 -14.09 12.18
C ASN A 174 -1.01 -15.11 12.39
N ALA A 175 -2.18 -14.85 11.83
CA ALA A 175 -3.36 -15.71 11.98
C ALA A 175 -3.16 -17.09 11.34
N TYR A 176 -2.69 -17.16 10.09
CA TYR A 176 -2.66 -18.42 9.34
C TYR A 176 -1.46 -19.30 9.65
N PHE A 177 -0.33 -18.71 10.02
CA PHE A 177 0.93 -19.43 10.26
C PHE A 177 1.37 -19.43 11.73
N PHE A 178 0.48 -18.97 12.63
CA PHE A 178 0.68 -18.95 14.08
C PHE A 178 1.98 -18.25 14.46
N TYR A 179 2.17 -17.04 13.93
CA TYR A 179 3.27 -16.15 14.27
C TYR A 179 2.76 -14.99 15.14
N THR A 180 3.69 -14.32 15.80
CA THR A 180 3.41 -13.18 16.70
C THR A 180 4.26 -11.98 16.29
N MET A 181 4.23 -11.64 15.00
CA MET A 181 4.96 -10.49 14.51
C MET A 181 4.28 -9.20 14.97
N GLU A 182 5.10 -8.26 15.41
CA GLU A 182 4.69 -6.97 15.90
C GLU A 182 5.08 -5.87 14.92
N LEU A 183 4.16 -4.95 14.68
CA LEU A 183 4.47 -3.73 13.94
C LEU A 183 5.50 -2.90 14.70
N ALA A 184 6.32 -2.15 13.97
CA ALA A 184 7.23 -1.17 14.54
C ALA A 184 6.45 -0.10 15.32
N ASP A 185 7.10 0.52 16.31
CA ASP A 185 6.48 1.56 17.14
C ASP A 185 5.96 2.71 16.27
N GLY A 186 4.63 2.88 16.21
CA GLY A 186 3.96 3.85 15.33
C GLY A 186 3.52 3.32 13.96
N ASN A 187 3.54 2.00 13.73
CA ASN A 187 3.15 1.23 12.53
C ASN A 187 4.02 1.48 11.29
N TYR A 188 4.49 2.70 11.11
CA TYR A 188 5.31 3.14 10.00
C TYR A 188 6.66 3.60 10.50
N SER A 189 7.71 3.29 9.74
CA SER A 189 9.05 3.72 10.06
C SER A 189 9.65 4.48 8.87
N PRO A 190 10.20 5.69 9.09
CA PRO A 190 10.71 6.54 8.02
C PRO A 190 12.04 6.04 7.43
N GLY A 191 12.64 5.00 8.01
CA GLY A 191 13.95 4.46 7.62
C GLY A 191 15.12 5.37 8.02
N PRO A 192 16.25 5.36 7.29
CA PRO A 192 16.51 4.66 6.03
C PRO A 192 16.71 3.14 6.23
N PHE A 193 16.16 2.34 5.32
CA PHE A 193 16.34 0.88 5.32
C PHE A 193 17.42 0.45 4.34
N ARG A 194 18.48 -0.16 4.86
CA ARG A 194 19.59 -0.66 4.07
C ARG A 194 19.40 -2.14 3.77
N ARG A 195 19.74 -2.54 2.54
CA ARG A 195 19.83 -3.94 2.16
C ARG A 195 20.93 -4.61 2.96
N LEU A 196 20.66 -5.81 3.47
CA LEU A 196 21.68 -6.64 4.13
C LEU A 196 22.48 -7.43 3.09
N ASP A 197 23.69 -7.87 3.47
CA ASP A 197 24.56 -8.60 2.53
C ASP A 197 24.04 -10.01 2.21
N LYS A 198 23.23 -10.57 3.12
CA LYS A 198 22.61 -11.90 3.00
C LYS A 198 21.27 -11.83 2.24
N VAL A 199 21.29 -11.31 1.02
CA VAL A 199 20.13 -11.38 0.11
C VAL A 199 20.30 -12.49 -0.93
N PRO A 200 19.19 -13.10 -1.42
CA PRO A 200 19.23 -14.03 -2.53
C PRO A 200 19.97 -13.41 -3.74
N PRO A 201 20.71 -14.21 -4.54
CA PRO A 201 21.46 -13.72 -5.69
C PRO A 201 20.63 -12.86 -6.65
N GLN A 202 19.36 -13.23 -6.85
CA GLN A 202 18.40 -12.54 -7.70
C GLN A 202 18.06 -11.13 -7.21
N MET A 203 18.29 -10.86 -5.92
CA MET A 203 18.06 -9.55 -5.28
C MET A 203 19.35 -8.73 -5.14
N ARG A 204 20.47 -9.12 -5.77
CA ARG A 204 21.73 -8.35 -5.67
C ARG A 204 21.73 -7.05 -6.48
N ASP A 205 20.90 -6.97 -7.51
CA ASP A 205 20.80 -5.78 -8.38
C ASP A 205 19.75 -4.78 -7.90
N THR A 206 18.98 -5.12 -6.86
CA THR A 206 18.02 -4.20 -6.27
C THR A 206 18.69 -3.02 -5.56
N PRO A 207 17.96 -1.93 -5.26
CA PRO A 207 18.53 -0.78 -4.55
C PRO A 207 19.16 -1.14 -3.19
N LYS A 208 20.35 -0.57 -2.91
CA LYS A 208 21.03 -0.71 -1.60
C LYS A 208 20.25 -0.08 -0.46
N ILE A 209 19.45 0.95 -0.75
CA ILE A 209 18.58 1.64 0.20
C ILE A 209 17.18 1.63 -0.38
N LEU A 210 16.18 1.29 0.43
CA LEU A 210 14.78 1.38 -0.02
C LEU A 210 14.42 2.85 -0.30
N PRO A 211 13.88 3.17 -1.48
CA PRO A 211 13.38 4.51 -1.76
C PRO A 211 12.20 4.87 -0.85
N GLN A 212 12.31 5.98 -0.13
CA GLN A 212 11.30 6.44 0.86
C GLN A 212 10.98 7.93 0.74
N LYS A 213 11.22 8.54 -0.44
CA LYS A 213 11.09 9.99 -0.61
C LYS A 213 9.64 10.43 -0.32
N GLY A 214 9.44 11.07 0.84
CA GLY A 214 8.16 11.59 1.29
C GLY A 214 7.17 10.56 1.86
N ILE A 215 7.59 9.31 2.08
CA ILE A 215 6.69 8.24 2.56
C ILE A 215 7.36 7.35 3.62
N SER A 216 6.64 7.09 4.70
CA SER A 216 7.03 6.06 5.67
C SER A 216 6.54 4.69 5.20
N VAL A 217 7.25 3.62 5.54
CA VAL A 217 6.88 2.25 5.14
C VAL A 217 6.44 1.44 6.36
N THR A 218 5.52 0.50 6.15
CA THR A 218 5.14 -0.47 7.18
C THR A 218 6.34 -1.37 7.49
N ALA A 219 6.71 -1.47 8.75
CA ALA A 219 7.82 -2.28 9.21
C ALA A 219 7.41 -3.08 10.45
N VAL A 220 8.09 -4.20 10.67
CA VAL A 220 7.92 -5.03 11.87
C VAL A 220 9.15 -4.93 12.76
N LYS A 221 8.98 -5.20 14.06
CA LYS A 221 10.10 -5.33 15.01
C LYS A 221 10.88 -6.60 14.69
N LYS A 222 12.20 -6.49 14.59
CA LYS A 222 13.07 -7.64 14.27
C LYS A 222 12.98 -8.74 15.32
N GLU A 223 12.85 -8.39 16.60
CA GLU A 223 12.67 -9.36 17.69
C GLU A 223 11.37 -10.16 17.61
N SER A 224 10.36 -9.67 16.89
CA SER A 224 9.07 -10.34 16.73
C SER A 224 9.04 -11.32 15.55
N LEU A 225 10.10 -11.35 14.73
CA LEU A 225 10.17 -12.25 13.59
C LEU A 225 10.27 -13.70 14.06
N PRO A 226 9.62 -14.64 13.36
CA PRO A 226 9.75 -16.05 13.69
C PRO A 226 11.17 -16.58 13.43
N SER A 227 11.52 -17.65 14.13
CA SER A 227 12.79 -18.35 13.91
C SER A 227 12.93 -18.78 12.44
N GLY A 228 14.15 -18.64 11.90
CA GLY A 228 14.45 -18.92 10.48
C GLY A 228 14.06 -17.80 9.51
N ALA A 229 13.53 -16.67 9.98
CA ALA A 229 13.26 -15.52 9.13
C ALA A 229 14.56 -14.87 8.62
N THR A 230 14.61 -14.56 7.32
CA THR A 230 15.72 -13.85 6.70
C THR A 230 15.34 -12.39 6.47
N VAL A 231 16.04 -11.47 7.12
CA VAL A 231 15.87 -10.03 6.88
C VAL A 231 16.62 -9.64 5.62
N LEU A 232 15.96 -8.92 4.72
CA LEU A 232 16.54 -8.50 3.45
C LEU A 232 16.87 -7.00 3.46
N TRP A 233 16.01 -6.17 4.04
CA TRP A 233 16.27 -4.75 4.33
C TRP A 233 15.92 -4.44 5.78
N GLY A 234 16.66 -3.56 6.44
CA GLY A 234 16.34 -3.22 7.84
C GLY A 234 17.16 -2.09 8.45
N THR A 235 16.74 -1.66 9.63
CA THR A 235 17.52 -0.88 10.61
C THR A 235 17.98 -1.81 11.74
N PRO A 236 18.69 -1.36 12.79
CA PRO A 236 19.02 -2.24 13.91
C PRO A 236 17.80 -2.90 14.59
N ARG A 237 16.64 -2.23 14.63
CA ARG A 237 15.46 -2.69 15.37
C ARG A 237 14.29 -3.14 14.49
N THR A 238 14.18 -2.62 13.27
CA THR A 238 12.99 -2.82 12.43
C THR A 238 13.35 -3.31 11.04
N THR A 239 12.39 -3.96 10.37
CA THR A 239 12.54 -4.47 9.01
C THR A 239 11.23 -4.34 8.22
N PRO A 240 11.26 -3.76 7.01
CA PRO A 240 10.13 -3.70 6.11
C PRO A 240 10.13 -4.84 5.07
N VAL A 241 11.25 -5.54 4.88
CA VAL A 241 11.38 -6.60 3.87
C VAL A 241 12.11 -7.79 4.45
N PHE A 242 11.42 -8.91 4.54
CA PHE A 242 11.89 -10.15 5.12
C PHE A 242 11.24 -11.35 4.44
N MET A 243 11.86 -12.52 4.60
CA MET A 243 11.38 -13.80 4.09
C MET A 243 11.19 -14.75 5.27
N ILE A 244 10.07 -15.49 5.28
CA ILE A 244 9.78 -16.50 6.30
C ILE A 244 9.64 -17.84 5.59
N LYS A 245 10.35 -18.86 6.10
CA LYS A 245 10.16 -20.26 5.69
C LYS A 245 9.14 -20.88 6.63
N PHE A 246 8.03 -21.36 6.09
CA PHE A 246 7.03 -22.13 6.83
C PHE A 246 7.20 -23.62 6.52
N CYS A 247 7.19 -24.45 7.55
CA CYS A 247 7.29 -25.90 7.44
C CYS A 247 6.20 -26.54 8.30
N GLU A 248 5.55 -27.57 7.77
CA GLU A 248 4.62 -28.41 8.50
C GLU A 248 4.98 -29.88 8.31
N ALA A 249 4.66 -30.70 9.31
CA ALA A 249 4.75 -32.14 9.25
C ALA A 249 3.36 -32.74 9.47
N GLN A 250 3.12 -33.93 8.91
CA GLN A 250 1.92 -34.68 9.28
C GLN A 250 1.92 -34.94 10.78
N SER A 251 0.74 -34.81 11.40
CA SER A 251 0.58 -35.17 12.79
C SER A 251 0.88 -36.67 12.97
N PRO A 252 1.60 -37.06 14.04
CA PRO A 252 1.78 -38.47 14.38
C PRO A 252 0.44 -39.15 14.75
N ASP A 253 -0.54 -38.35 15.20
CA ASP A 253 -1.88 -38.82 15.54
C ASP A 253 -2.78 -38.82 14.30
N GLU A 254 -3.34 -39.99 13.98
CA GLU A 254 -4.20 -40.19 12.81
C GLU A 254 -5.48 -39.33 12.89
N GLY A 255 -5.76 -38.57 11.84
CA GLY A 255 -6.91 -37.65 11.78
C GLY A 255 -6.68 -36.25 12.38
N MET A 256 -5.53 -35.99 13.00
CA MET A 256 -5.18 -34.66 13.52
C MET A 256 -4.55 -33.78 12.42
N PRO A 257 -4.76 -32.44 12.47
CA PRO A 257 -4.24 -31.53 11.46
C PRO A 257 -2.69 -31.49 11.48
N PRO A 258 -2.03 -31.17 10.35
CA PRO A 258 -0.58 -31.00 10.29
C PRO A 258 -0.04 -30.07 11.38
N VAL A 259 1.10 -30.43 11.96
CA VAL A 259 1.75 -29.68 13.03
C VAL A 259 2.85 -28.80 12.45
N LYS A 260 2.92 -27.55 12.93
CA LYS A 260 4.01 -26.63 12.60
C LYS A 260 5.32 -27.19 13.13
N VAL A 261 6.35 -27.20 12.28
CA VAL A 261 7.72 -27.59 12.68
C VAL A 261 8.69 -26.44 12.45
N LEU A 262 9.76 -26.43 13.22
CA LEU A 262 10.83 -25.45 13.00
C LEU A 262 11.50 -25.74 11.65
N PRO A 263 11.78 -24.71 10.83
CA PRO A 263 12.57 -24.90 9.62
C PRO A 263 13.92 -25.47 10.01
N ARG A 264 14.31 -26.61 9.42
CA ARG A 264 15.70 -27.07 9.46
C ARG A 264 16.48 -26.29 8.38
N ASP A 265 17.66 -25.81 8.78
CA ASP A 265 18.59 -25.09 7.92
C ASP A 265 19.06 -25.95 6.74
#